data_AF-A0AAJ2F549-F1
#
_entry.id   AF-A0AAJ2F549-F1
#
_cell.length_a   1.000
_cell.length_b   1.000
_cell.length_c   1.000
_cell.angle_alpha   90.00
_cell.angle_beta   90.00
_cell.angle_gamma   90.00
#
_symmetry.space_group_name_H-M   'P 1'
#
loop_
_entity.id
_entity.type
_entity.pdbx_description
1 polymer ?
#
loop_
_entity_poly.entity_id
_entity_poly.type
_entity_poly.pdbx_seq_one_letter_code
_entity_poly.pdbx_strand_id
1 'polypeptide(L)'
;MNAIREKETVVSYFSNLSKCLDQVITSLVINGWESKINYTAVYRSLKEKGKYTTEFRIANNKVFKIVITPRTINPSLTMLGIEEKP
;
A
#
# COMPACT_ATOMS: atom_id res chain seq x y z
N MET A 1 -25.67 -20.33 6.33
CA MET A 1 -24.41 -20.29 5.56
C MET A 1 -24.02 -18.83 5.37
N ASN A 2 -23.05 -18.33 6.13
CA ASN A 2 -22.53 -16.98 5.98
C ASN A 2 -21.52 -16.96 4.83
N ALA A 3 -21.97 -16.64 3.62
CA ALA A 3 -21.08 -16.39 2.50
C ALA A 3 -20.25 -15.13 2.82
N ILE A 4 -18.93 -15.30 2.94
CA ILE A 4 -18.00 -14.18 3.05
C ILE A 4 -18.15 -13.38 1.75
N ARG A 5 -18.70 -12.16 1.84
CA ARG A 5 -18.83 -11.27 0.67
C ARG A 5 -17.44 -10.88 0.19
N GLU A 6 -17.10 -11.30 -1.01
CA GLU A 6 -15.91 -10.82 -1.70
C GLU A 6 -16.11 -9.33 -2.02
N LYS A 7 -15.17 -8.50 -1.56
CA LYS A 7 -15.14 -7.07 -1.86
C LYS A 7 -14.09 -6.82 -2.92
N GLU A 8 -14.38 -5.94 -3.88
CA GLU A 8 -13.40 -5.52 -4.87
C GLU A 8 -12.15 -4.94 -4.20
N THR A 9 -11.00 -5.22 -4.81
CA THR A 9 -9.72 -4.71 -4.34
C THR A 9 -9.67 -3.19 -4.52
N VAL A 10 -9.61 -2.45 -3.42
CA VAL A 10 -9.51 -0.99 -3.44
C VAL A 10 -8.03 -0.60 -3.55
N VAL A 11 -7.71 0.24 -4.54
CA VAL A 11 -6.36 0.79 -4.74
C VAL A 11 -6.39 2.28 -4.46
N SER A 12 -5.55 2.72 -3.51
CA SER A 12 -5.40 4.13 -3.15
C SER A 12 -3.94 4.56 -3.29
N TYR A 13 -3.72 5.76 -3.82
CA TYR A 13 -2.39 6.34 -3.97
C TYR A 13 -2.15 7.41 -2.92
N PHE A 14 -0.93 7.46 -2.40
CA PHE A 14 -0.52 8.42 -1.38
C PHE A 14 0.82 9.05 -1.76
N SER A 15 0.96 10.35 -1.48
CA SER A 15 2.17 11.10 -1.81
C SER A 15 3.39 10.71 -0.98
N ASN A 16 3.17 10.16 0.22
CA ASN A 16 4.24 9.70 1.10
C ASN A 16 3.82 8.49 1.93
N LEU A 17 4.82 7.79 2.49
CA LEU A 17 4.62 6.56 3.25
C LEU A 17 3.87 6.81 4.57
N SER A 18 4.16 7.91 5.27
CA SER A 18 3.51 8.22 6.56
C SER A 18 2.00 8.39 6.40
N LYS A 19 1.53 9.19 5.43
CA LYS A 19 0.10 9.38 5.13
C LYS A 19 -0.57 8.06 4.73
N CYS A 20 0.13 7.22 3.97
CA CYS A 20 -0.37 5.89 3.60
C CYS A 20 -0.61 5.04 4.87
N LEU A 21 0.39 4.98 5.76
CA LEU A 21 0.31 4.24 7.01
C LEU A 21 -0.77 4.77 7.94
N ASP A 22 -0.83 6.09 8.15
CA ASP A 22 -1.83 6.72 9.02
C ASP A 22 -3.25 6.40 8.53
N GLN A 23 -3.49 6.48 7.23
CA GLN A 23 -4.80 6.14 6.66
C GLN A 23 -5.12 4.65 6.77
N VAL A 24 -4.15 3.77 6.55
CA VAL A 24 -4.32 2.32 6.72
C VAL A 24 -4.62 1.98 8.17
N ILE A 25 -3.85 2.53 9.13
CA ILE A 25 -4.04 2.31 10.57
C ILE A 25 -5.41 2.83 11.00
N THR A 26 -5.77 4.05 10.62
CA THR A 26 -7.07 4.65 10.91
C THR A 26 -8.20 3.79 10.37
N SER A 27 -8.09 3.33 9.11
CA SER A 27 -9.08 2.45 8.49
C SER A 27 -9.20 1.11 9.22
N LEU A 28 -8.09 0.51 9.63
CA LEU A 28 -8.10 -0.74 10.41
C LEU A 28 -8.83 -0.54 11.74
N VAL A 29 -8.48 0.50 12.49
CA VAL A 29 -9.07 0.80 13.80
C VAL A 29 -10.57 1.10 13.69
N ILE A 30 -11.00 1.91 12.72
CA ILE A 30 -12.44 2.20 12.48
C ILE A 30 -13.23 0.93 12.19
N ASN A 31 -12.62 -0.04 11.50
CA ASN A 31 -13.25 -1.32 11.18
C ASN A 31 -13.03 -2.40 12.27
N GLY A 32 -12.46 -2.04 13.42
CA GLY A 32 -12.24 -2.95 14.56
C GLY A 32 -11.08 -3.94 14.39
N TRP A 33 -10.14 -3.68 13.49
CA TRP A 33 -8.96 -4.51 13.25
C TRP A 33 -7.74 -4.00 14.03
N GLU A 34 -6.92 -4.93 14.56
CA GLU A 34 -5.65 -4.57 15.19
C GLU A 34 -4.64 -4.00 14.18
N SER A 35 -4.10 -2.82 14.46
CA SER A 35 -3.08 -2.18 13.64
C SER A 35 -1.66 -2.65 14.01
N LYS A 36 -1.32 -3.91 13.71
CA LYS A 36 0.07 -4.43 13.87
C LYS A 36 1.03 -3.95 12.77
N ILE A 37 0.81 -2.76 12.20
CA ILE A 37 1.62 -2.22 11.11
C ILE A 37 2.56 -1.16 11.68
N ASN A 38 3.87 -1.36 11.51
CA ASN A 38 4.91 -0.45 11.99
C ASN A 38 5.62 0.23 10.83
N TYR A 39 5.74 1.56 10.87
CA TYR A 39 6.43 2.36 9.86
C TYR A 39 7.81 1.81 9.49
N THR A 40 8.65 1.51 10.47
CA THR A 40 10.03 1.04 10.25
C THR A 40 10.05 -0.31 9.53
N ALA A 41 9.13 -1.22 9.88
CA ALA A 41 9.04 -2.52 9.23
C ALA A 41 8.57 -2.38 7.77
N VAL A 42 7.59 -1.51 7.52
CA VAL A 42 7.11 -1.23 6.16
C VAL A 42 8.21 -0.57 5.33
N TYR A 43 8.86 0.48 5.86
CA TYR A 43 9.95 1.17 5.17
C TYR A 43 11.11 0.23 4.81
N ARG A 44 11.55 -0.62 5.75
CA ARG A 44 12.60 -1.64 5.48
C ARG A 44 12.15 -2.63 4.41
N SER A 45 10.93 -3.16 4.50
CA SER A 45 10.41 -4.10 3.50
C SER A 45 10.27 -3.47 2.11
N LEU A 46 9.86 -2.20 2.04
CA LEU A 46 9.80 -1.46 0.77
C LEU A 46 11.20 -1.26 0.19
N LYS A 47 12.19 -0.93 1.02
CA LYS A 47 13.58 -0.73 0.58
C LYS A 47 14.24 -2.03 0.11
N GLU A 48 14.01 -3.15 0.79
CA GLU A 48 14.64 -4.44 0.48
C GLU A 48 13.93 -5.21 -0.64
N LYS A 49 12.60 -5.21 -0.64
CA LYS A 49 11.79 -6.10 -1.49
C LYS A 49 10.91 -5.35 -2.49
N GLY A 50 10.88 -4.02 -2.45
CA GLY A 50 9.99 -3.19 -3.28
C GLY A 50 8.50 -3.33 -2.92
N LYS A 51 8.16 -4.07 -1.86
CA LYS A 51 6.78 -4.24 -1.39
C LYS A 51 6.73 -4.62 0.08
N TYR A 52 5.66 -4.23 0.73
CA TYR A 52 5.25 -4.73 2.02
C TYR A 52 3.91 -5.45 1.87
N THR A 53 3.75 -6.58 2.55
CA THR A 53 2.53 -7.39 2.51
C THR A 53 2.19 -7.82 3.92
N THR A 54 0.93 -7.65 4.30
CA THR A 54 0.38 -8.19 5.54
C THR A 54 -0.97 -8.86 5.28
N GLU A 55 -1.20 -9.99 5.94
CA GLU A 55 -2.44 -10.77 5.83
C GLU A 55 -3.21 -10.68 7.14
N PHE A 56 -4.51 -10.38 7.06
CA PHE A 56 -5.41 -10.35 8.20
C PHE A 56 -6.29 -11.61 8.19
N ARG A 57 -6.30 -12.32 9.31
CA ARG A 57 -7.03 -13.58 9.50
C ARG A 57 -7.93 -13.51 10.73
N ILE A 58 -9.14 -14.04 10.64
CA ILE A 58 -10.06 -14.26 11.77
C ILE A 58 -10.36 -15.74 11.85
N ALA A 59 -10.25 -16.33 13.04
CA ALA A 59 -10.56 -17.75 13.29
C ALA A 59 -9.92 -18.70 12.25
N ASN A 60 -8.64 -18.47 11.94
CA ASN A 60 -7.85 -19.20 10.93
C ASN A 60 -8.26 -19.00 9.44
N ASN A 61 -9.28 -18.19 9.15
CA ASN A 61 -9.68 -17.85 7.78
C ASN A 61 -9.01 -16.55 7.33
N LYS A 62 -8.44 -16.55 6.11
CA LYS A 62 -7.91 -15.33 5.49
C LYS A 62 -9.08 -14.42 5.10
N VAL A 63 -9.11 -13.20 5.63
CA VAL A 63 -10.19 -12.24 5.37
C VAL A 63 -9.78 -11.26 4.28
N PHE A 64 -8.60 -10.64 4.41
CA PHE A 64 -8.04 -9.77 3.38
C PHE A 64 -6.53 -9.61 3.55
N LYS A 65 -5.89 -9.06 2.51
CA LYS A 65 -4.46 -8.77 2.46
C LYS A 65 -4.24 -7.32 2.08
N ILE A 66 -3.31 -6.66 2.75
CA ILE A 66 -2.85 -5.31 2.40
C ILE A 66 -1.49 -5.44 1.73
N VAL A 67 -1.35 -4.78 0.58
CA VAL A 67 -0.09 -4.67 -0.15
C VAL A 67 0.25 -3.19 -0.30
N ILE A 68 1.44 -2.81 0.18
CA ILE A 68 1.98 -1.47 0.01
C ILE A 68 3.17 -1.58 -0.95
N THR A 69 3.16 -0.80 -2.02
CA THR A 69 4.24 -0.77 -3.02
C THR A 69 4.59 0.67 -3.34
N PRO A 70 5.88 1.01 -3.53
CA PRO A 70 6.26 2.29 -4.09
C PRO A 70 5.85 2.31 -5.57
N ARG A 71 5.22 3.38 -6.02
CA ARG A 71 4.86 3.55 -7.42
C ARG A 71 5.12 4.98 -7.87
N THR A 72 5.84 5.12 -8.97
CA THR A 72 5.99 6.38 -9.70
C THR A 72 4.79 6.54 -10.62
N ILE A 73 3.90 7.49 -10.31
CA ILE A 73 2.68 7.74 -11.11
C ILE A 73 3.01 8.61 -12.33
N ASN A 74 3.87 9.61 -12.13
CA ASN A 74 4.37 10.47 -13.20
C ASN A 74 5.86 10.18 -13.41
N PRO A 75 6.26 9.45 -14.47
CA PRO A 75 7.65 9.42 -14.87
C PRO A 75 8.10 10.85 -15.17
N SER A 76 9.31 11.22 -14.78
CA SER A 76 9.91 12.48 -15.23
C SER A 76 9.88 12.49 -16.76
N LEU A 77 9.25 13.51 -17.37
CA LEU A 77 9.37 13.78 -18.79
C LEU A 77 10.86 13.77 -19.10
N THR A 78 11.32 12.74 -19.79
CA THR A 78 12.63 12.77 -20.43
C THR A 78 12.56 14.00 -21.33
N MET A 79 13.44 14.98 -21.11
CA MET A 79 13.60 16.10 -22.04
C MET A 79 13.98 15.51 -23.40
N LEU A 80 12.97 15.15 -24.18
CA LEU A 80 13.09 14.68 -25.53
C LEU A 80 12.98 15.93 -26.40
N GLY A 81 14.15 16.45 -26.82
CA GLY A 81 14.22 17.41 -27.91
C GLY A 81 14.46 18.88 -27.54
N ILE A 82 15.55 19.18 -26.81
CA ILE A 82 16.31 20.37 -27.19
C ILE A 82 17.59 19.84 -27.85
N GLU A 83 17.44 19.37 -29.09
CA GLU A 83 18.57 19.32 -30.01
C GLU A 83 19.08 20.75 -30.16
N GLU A 84 20.25 21.00 -29.58
CA GLU A 84 21.09 22.14 -29.90
C GLU A 84 21.40 22.06 -31.40
N LYS A 85 20.65 22.82 -32.22
CA LYS A 85 21.03 23.04 -33.63
C LYS A 85 22.17 24.08 -33.66
N PRO A 86 23.27 23.81 -34.38
CA PRO A 86 24.37 24.74 -34.54
C PRO A 86 23.98 25.98 -35.33
#